data_AF-A0A0J9S2T3-F1
#
_entry.id   AF-A0A0J9S2T3-F1
#
_cell.length_a   1.000
_cell.length_b   1.000
_cell.length_c   1.000
_cell.angle_alpha   90.00
_cell.angle_beta   90.00
_cell.angle_gamma   90.00
#
_symmetry.space_group_name_H-M   'P 1'
#
loop_
_entity.id
_entity.type
_entity.pdbx_description
1 polymer ?
#
loop_
_entity_poly.entity_id
_entity_poly.type
_entity_poly.pdbx_seq_one_letter_code
_entity_poly.pdbx_strand_id
1 'polypeptide(L)'
;MDEIDSIKQIPNIFSSRLDEPEKASNLNKLITSIASSSLSFVQHEENIKLLAQLARNIKLIVSEYPENYVKRCRDINYWFNEKIKTYKVITKEDIYSDSTAVFNDILWPKSNKKIVCVQNEKPYSPNNAKLMKELDDYCEIRDNNACNALKNKNECLKYNSYISEKVNENIENNIDISMRRKYDLKRNIERVDDDRYSSYHSDTMPADSENKSYYIEYARPHN
;
A
#
# COMPACT_ATOMS: atom_id res chain seq x y z
N MET A 1 -27.51 6.63 9.55
CA MET A 1 -26.47 5.65 9.97
C MET A 1 -25.16 6.30 9.64
N ASP A 2 -24.32 6.65 10.63
CA ASP A 2 -23.08 7.39 10.32
C ASP A 2 -22.19 6.53 9.42
N GLU A 3 -21.89 7.09 8.27
CA GLU A 3 -21.07 6.51 7.21
C GLU A 3 -19.64 6.31 7.72
N ILE A 4 -18.95 5.29 7.23
CA ILE A 4 -17.54 5.14 7.55
C ILE A 4 -16.80 6.30 6.94
N ASP A 5 -16.09 7.03 7.79
CA ASP A 5 -15.18 8.07 7.36
C ASP A 5 -13.97 7.42 6.68
N SER A 6 -14.07 7.28 5.36
CA SER A 6 -13.02 6.70 4.52
C SER A 6 -11.71 7.48 4.65
N ILE A 7 -11.76 8.78 4.91
CA ILE A 7 -10.56 9.63 5.07
C ILE A 7 -9.77 9.24 6.31
N LYS A 8 -10.44 8.76 7.36
CA LYS A 8 -9.80 8.30 8.61
C LYS A 8 -9.17 6.91 8.52
N GLN A 9 -9.30 6.23 7.38
CA GLN A 9 -8.67 4.93 7.20
C GLN A 9 -7.17 5.07 7.00
N ILE A 10 -6.39 4.16 7.60
CA ILE A 10 -4.92 4.19 7.58
C ILE A 10 -4.33 4.39 6.17
N PRO A 11 -4.75 3.65 5.12
CA PRO A 11 -4.21 3.87 3.78
C PRO A 11 -4.46 5.26 3.20
N ASN A 12 -5.60 5.89 3.52
CA ASN A 12 -5.93 7.23 3.06
C ASN A 12 -5.14 8.29 3.83
N ILE A 13 -5.06 8.17 5.17
CA ILE A 13 -4.21 9.02 6.00
C ILE A 13 -2.76 8.97 5.50
N PHE A 14 -2.23 7.77 5.29
CA PHE A 14 -0.85 7.61 4.82
C PHE A 14 -0.65 8.24 3.44
N SER A 15 -1.55 7.96 2.48
CA SER A 15 -1.48 8.51 1.13
C SER A 15 -1.47 10.05 1.14
N SER A 16 -2.34 10.68 1.95
CA SER A 16 -2.37 12.15 2.09
C SER A 16 -1.06 12.71 2.63
N ARG A 17 -0.42 12.01 3.58
CA ARG A 17 0.88 12.45 4.11
C ARG A 17 2.00 12.37 3.10
N LEU A 18 1.95 11.46 2.12
CA LEU A 18 3.00 11.37 1.09
C LEU A 18 3.10 12.66 0.27
N ASP A 19 2.02 13.41 0.14
CA ASP A 19 1.95 14.66 -0.62
C ASP A 19 2.30 15.91 0.20
N GLU A 20 2.52 15.78 1.51
CA GLU A 20 2.95 16.91 2.34
C GLU A 20 4.33 17.41 1.89
N PRO A 21 4.47 18.70 1.57
CA PRO A 21 5.68 19.24 0.98
C PRO A 21 6.85 19.23 1.96
N GLU A 22 8.04 18.89 1.47
CA GLU A 22 9.30 18.98 2.20
C GLU A 22 10.23 20.02 1.56
N LYS A 23 11.00 20.73 2.39
CA LYS A 23 11.97 21.72 1.93
C LYS A 23 13.22 21.03 1.40
N ALA A 24 13.76 21.53 0.28
CA ALA A 24 15.02 21.05 -0.29
C ALA A 24 16.17 21.03 0.74
N SER A 25 16.25 22.06 1.59
CA SER A 25 17.28 22.18 2.62
C SER A 25 17.22 21.12 3.72
N ASN A 26 16.13 20.36 3.81
CA ASN A 26 16.01 19.26 4.76
C ASN A 26 16.54 17.93 4.21
N LEU A 27 16.78 17.79 2.90
CA LEU A 27 17.31 16.54 2.32
C LEU A 27 18.58 16.08 3.04
N ASN A 28 19.58 16.95 3.18
CA ASN A 28 20.86 16.63 3.84
C ASN A 28 20.74 16.35 5.34
N LYS A 29 19.60 16.68 5.97
CA LYS A 29 19.30 16.29 7.36
C LYS A 29 18.61 14.93 7.44
N LEU A 30 17.98 14.52 6.33
CA LEU A 30 17.22 13.29 6.22
C LEU A 30 18.10 12.13 5.76
N ILE A 31 19.11 12.37 4.92
CA ILE A 31 20.01 11.33 4.40
C ILE A 31 21.44 11.46 4.96
N THR A 32 22.24 10.42 4.79
CA THR A 32 23.67 10.45 5.14
C THR A 32 24.47 11.30 4.15
N SER A 33 25.69 11.68 4.55
CA SER A 33 26.62 12.41 3.68
C SER A 33 27.02 11.63 2.42
N ILE A 34 27.02 10.28 2.48
CA ILE A 34 27.35 9.43 1.33
C ILE A 34 26.26 9.57 0.26
N ALA A 35 25.00 9.39 0.66
CA ALA A 35 23.87 9.59 -0.23
C ALA A 35 23.80 11.04 -0.74
N SER A 36 24.02 12.02 0.14
CA SER A 36 24.08 13.44 -0.25
C SER A 36 25.14 13.70 -1.34
N SER A 37 26.31 13.06 -1.23
CA SER A 37 27.37 13.19 -2.23
C SER A 37 26.97 12.60 -3.59
N SER A 38 26.21 11.50 -3.62
CA SER A 38 25.69 10.96 -4.89
C SER A 38 24.64 11.85 -5.54
N LEU A 39 23.95 12.68 -4.76
CA LEU A 39 22.89 13.58 -5.23
C LEU A 39 23.41 14.97 -5.64
N SER A 40 24.72 15.24 -5.56
CA SER A 40 25.29 16.56 -5.87
C SER A 40 25.09 16.98 -7.33
N PHE A 41 24.76 16.05 -8.21
CA PHE A 41 24.53 16.29 -9.63
C PHE A 41 23.09 16.70 -9.95
N VAL A 42 22.16 16.57 -8.99
CA VAL A 42 20.76 16.97 -9.18
C VAL A 42 20.67 18.50 -9.19
N GLN A 43 20.31 19.06 -10.35
CA GLN A 43 20.44 20.51 -10.58
C GLN A 43 19.21 21.31 -10.16
N HIS A 44 18.03 20.71 -10.28
CA HIS A 44 16.76 21.42 -10.08
C HIS A 44 16.28 21.35 -8.63
N GLU A 45 15.94 22.52 -8.04
CA GLU A 45 15.45 22.60 -6.66
C GLU A 45 14.16 21.79 -6.47
N GLU A 46 13.31 21.74 -7.49
CA GLU A 46 12.09 20.91 -7.53
C GLU A 46 12.41 19.42 -7.33
N ASN A 47 13.45 18.93 -7.99
CA ASN A 47 13.89 17.55 -7.87
C ASN A 47 14.47 17.29 -6.46
N ILE A 48 15.24 18.23 -5.91
CA ILE A 48 15.75 18.15 -4.54
C ILE A 48 14.60 18.13 -3.52
N LYS A 49 13.54 18.93 -3.73
CA LYS A 49 12.32 18.89 -2.90
C LYS A 49 11.64 17.53 -2.97
N LEU A 50 11.51 16.94 -4.16
CA LEU A 50 10.90 15.62 -4.34
C LEU A 50 11.73 14.52 -3.63
N LEU A 51 13.07 14.56 -3.73
CA LEU A 51 13.95 13.64 -3.00
C LEU A 51 13.87 13.83 -1.48
N ALA A 52 13.73 15.08 -1.01
CA ALA A 52 13.51 15.37 0.40
C ALA A 52 12.19 14.78 0.90
N GLN A 53 11.11 14.94 0.12
CA GLN A 53 9.80 14.33 0.39
C GLN A 53 9.93 12.80 0.45
N LEU A 54 10.61 12.18 -0.53
CA LEU A 54 10.85 10.74 -0.54
C LEU A 54 11.57 10.28 0.73
N ALA A 55 12.67 10.95 1.12
CA ALA A 55 13.42 10.61 2.32
C ALA A 55 12.55 10.70 3.59
N ARG A 56 11.77 11.77 3.71
CA ARG A 56 10.81 11.96 4.81
C ARG A 56 9.73 10.87 4.81
N ASN A 57 9.22 10.48 3.64
CA ASN A 57 8.22 9.43 3.47
C ASN A 57 8.75 8.07 3.95
N ILE A 58 9.99 7.71 3.62
CA ILE A 58 10.57 6.43 4.05
C ILE A 58 10.83 6.45 5.56
N LYS A 59 11.30 7.58 6.13
CA LYS A 59 11.45 7.71 7.58
C LYS A 59 10.13 7.58 8.34
N LEU A 60 9.03 8.05 7.75
CA LEU A 60 7.69 7.90 8.33
C LEU A 60 7.32 6.43 8.57
N ILE A 61 7.74 5.52 7.69
CA ILE A 61 7.55 4.07 7.89
C ILE A 61 8.24 3.61 9.17
N VAL A 62 9.48 4.03 9.38
CA VAL A 62 10.28 3.63 10.54
C VAL A 62 9.66 4.10 11.85
N SER A 63 9.14 5.33 11.88
CA SER A 63 8.61 5.94 13.10
C SER A 63 7.17 5.54 13.41
N GLU A 64 6.31 5.39 12.40
CA GLU A 64 4.86 5.28 12.61
C GLU A 64 4.23 4.00 12.06
N TYR A 65 4.86 3.32 11.10
CA TYR A 65 4.30 2.12 10.46
C TYR A 65 5.28 0.92 10.41
N PRO A 66 6.00 0.60 11.51
CA PRO A 66 7.01 -0.46 11.46
C PRO A 66 6.42 -1.85 11.19
N GLU A 67 5.20 -2.12 11.65
CA GLU A 67 4.54 -3.43 11.51
C GLU A 67 3.94 -3.66 10.12
N ASN A 68 3.60 -2.57 9.39
CA ASN A 68 3.04 -2.63 8.04
C ASN A 68 3.99 -2.07 6.98
N TYR A 69 5.30 -2.10 7.24
CA TYR A 69 6.30 -1.45 6.40
C TYR A 69 6.31 -1.93 4.96
N VAL A 70 6.01 -3.22 4.73
CA VAL A 70 6.00 -3.82 3.38
C VAL A 70 4.94 -3.16 2.50
N LYS A 71 3.71 -3.00 3.00
CA LYS A 71 2.65 -2.29 2.27
C LYS A 71 3.01 -0.82 2.09
N ARG A 72 3.47 -0.15 3.15
CA ARG A 72 3.83 1.27 3.08
C ARG A 72 4.97 1.54 2.09
N CYS A 73 5.90 0.60 1.95
CA CYS A 73 6.93 0.68 0.93
C CYS A 73 6.35 0.54 -0.49
N ARG A 74 5.33 -0.31 -0.71
CA ARG A 74 4.60 -0.34 -1.99
C ARG A 74 3.86 0.98 -2.27
N ASP A 75 3.22 1.55 -1.25
CA ASP A 75 2.54 2.84 -1.35
C ASP A 75 3.51 3.97 -1.74
N ILE A 76 4.68 4.05 -1.10
CA ILE A 76 5.74 5.02 -1.45
C ILE A 76 6.24 4.79 -2.87
N ASN A 77 6.49 3.54 -3.27
CA ASN A 77 6.94 3.23 -4.63
C ASN A 77 5.90 3.64 -5.68
N TYR A 78 4.62 3.35 -5.44
CA TYR A 78 3.53 3.80 -6.31
C TYR A 78 3.52 5.34 -6.41
N TRP A 79 3.50 6.03 -5.27
CA TRP A 79 3.47 7.49 -5.20
C TRP A 79 4.65 8.11 -5.93
N PHE A 80 5.87 7.64 -5.66
CA PHE A 80 7.09 8.17 -6.25
C PHE A 80 7.14 7.95 -7.77
N ASN A 81 6.73 6.75 -8.23
CA ASN A 81 6.64 6.43 -9.65
C ASN A 81 5.64 7.30 -10.42
N GLU A 82 4.61 7.82 -9.75
CA GLU A 82 3.70 8.82 -10.33
C GLU A 82 4.31 10.23 -10.30
N LYS A 83 4.87 10.66 -9.15
CA LYS A 83 5.46 12.00 -9.02
C LYS A 83 6.63 12.23 -9.97
N ILE A 84 7.52 11.25 -10.11
CA ILE A 84 8.72 11.41 -10.93
C ILE A 84 8.38 11.66 -12.41
N LYS A 85 7.26 11.11 -12.92
CA LYS A 85 6.79 11.39 -14.29
C LYS A 85 6.49 12.89 -14.45
N THR A 86 5.77 13.46 -13.50
CA THR A 86 5.40 14.88 -13.49
C THR A 86 6.64 15.76 -13.41
N TYR A 87 7.56 15.45 -12.49
CA TYR A 87 8.77 16.25 -12.30
C TYR A 87 9.72 16.14 -13.48
N LYS A 88 9.87 14.96 -14.10
CA LYS A 88 10.65 14.77 -15.34
C LYS A 88 10.16 15.67 -16.47
N VAL A 89 8.85 15.91 -16.58
CA VAL A 89 8.29 16.84 -17.58
C VAL A 89 8.64 18.30 -17.23
N ILE A 90 8.56 18.66 -15.95
CA ILE A 90 8.81 20.03 -15.46
C ILE A 90 10.29 20.40 -15.56
N THR A 91 11.18 19.54 -15.08
CA THR A 91 12.62 19.81 -14.95
C THR A 91 13.42 19.32 -16.15
N LYS A 92 12.86 18.42 -16.98
CA LYS A 92 13.55 17.72 -18.07
C LYS A 92 14.72 16.85 -17.59
N GLU A 93 14.80 16.59 -16.29
CA GLU A 93 15.81 15.75 -15.64
C GLU A 93 15.15 14.46 -15.13
N ASP A 94 15.82 13.32 -15.33
CA ASP A 94 15.35 12.02 -14.82
C ASP A 94 16.14 11.64 -13.58
N ILE A 95 15.50 11.79 -12.41
CA ILE A 95 16.11 11.52 -11.12
C ILE A 95 15.85 10.10 -10.60
N TYR A 96 15.44 9.17 -11.47
CA TYR A 96 15.07 7.82 -11.02
C TYR A 96 16.27 7.11 -10.41
N SER A 97 17.43 7.20 -11.04
CA SER A 97 18.69 6.65 -10.52
C SER A 97 19.15 7.36 -9.26
N ASP A 98 18.99 8.68 -9.18
CA ASP A 98 19.36 9.46 -7.99
C ASP A 98 18.51 9.02 -6.79
N SER A 99 17.22 8.78 -7.00
CA SER A 99 16.33 8.34 -5.93
C SER A 99 16.71 6.98 -5.34
N THR A 100 17.40 6.11 -6.08
CA THR A 100 17.95 4.84 -5.55
C THR A 100 18.86 5.08 -4.35
N ALA A 101 19.65 6.16 -4.37
CA ALA A 101 20.50 6.53 -3.24
C ALA A 101 19.67 6.83 -1.99
N VAL A 102 18.53 7.52 -2.14
CA VAL A 102 17.63 7.84 -1.02
C VAL A 102 16.97 6.58 -0.45
N PHE A 103 16.51 5.66 -1.30
CA PHE A 103 15.93 4.39 -0.84
C PHE A 103 16.94 3.56 -0.04
N ASN A 104 18.16 3.43 -0.56
CA ASN A 104 19.20 2.60 0.05
C ASN A 104 19.80 3.22 1.33
N ASP A 105 19.72 4.54 1.50
CA ASP A 105 20.30 5.25 2.64
C ASP A 105 19.52 5.07 3.94
N ILE A 106 18.19 4.88 3.85
CA ILE A 106 17.33 4.83 5.02
C ILE A 106 17.20 3.40 5.52
N LEU A 107 17.81 3.15 6.68
CA LEU A 107 17.95 1.84 7.29
C LEU A 107 17.15 1.71 8.58
N TRP A 108 16.82 0.47 8.93
CA TRP A 108 16.22 0.15 10.22
C TRP A 108 17.20 0.37 11.38
N PRO A 109 16.80 1.08 12.46
CA PRO A 109 17.69 1.38 13.58
C PRO A 109 18.20 0.13 14.34
N LYS A 110 17.40 -0.94 14.39
CA LYS A 110 17.65 -2.11 15.26
C LYS A 110 18.01 -3.40 14.53
N SER A 111 18.06 -3.41 13.20
CA SER A 111 18.14 -4.67 12.43
C SER A 111 19.35 -4.75 11.49
N ASN A 112 20.57 -4.58 12.03
CA ASN A 112 21.82 -4.78 11.27
C ASN A 112 21.86 -4.06 9.92
N LYS A 113 21.50 -2.76 9.90
CA LYS A 113 21.59 -1.93 8.69
C LYS A 113 20.75 -2.43 7.49
N LYS A 114 19.66 -3.16 7.73
CA LYS A 114 18.73 -3.53 6.67
C LYS A 114 18.00 -2.30 6.12
N ILE A 115 17.93 -2.19 4.80
CA ILE A 115 17.20 -1.12 4.09
C ILE A 115 15.71 -1.22 4.41
N VAL A 116 15.07 -0.07 4.65
CA VAL A 116 13.65 0.01 5.03
C VAL A 116 12.75 -0.28 3.84
N CYS A 117 13.02 0.38 2.72
CA CYS A 117 12.24 0.26 1.51
C CYS A 117 13.18 0.20 0.30
N VAL A 118 12.92 -0.75 -0.60
CA VAL A 118 13.68 -0.89 -1.84
C VAL A 118 12.89 -0.22 -2.96
N GLN A 119 13.60 0.49 -3.83
CA GLN A 119 13.02 1.06 -5.03
C GLN A 119 12.63 -0.06 -5.98
N ASN A 120 11.38 -0.06 -6.43
CA ASN A 120 10.86 -1.02 -7.39
C ASN A 120 10.39 -0.28 -8.64
N GLU A 121 10.95 -0.69 -9.78
CA GLU A 121 10.48 -0.22 -11.07
C GLU A 121 9.09 -0.79 -11.35
N LYS A 122 8.22 0.07 -11.88
CA LYS A 122 6.79 -0.14 -12.15
C LYS A 122 6.49 -1.60 -12.56
N PRO A 123 5.99 -2.44 -11.63
CA PRO A 123 5.69 -3.83 -11.96
C PRO A 123 4.48 -3.94 -12.90
N TYR A 124 3.72 -2.86 -13.07
CA TYR A 124 2.47 -2.83 -13.81
C TYR A 124 2.35 -1.58 -14.70
N SER A 125 1.52 -1.68 -15.74
CA SER A 125 1.08 -0.51 -16.51
C SER A 125 0.35 0.51 -15.61
N PRO A 126 0.23 1.80 -15.97
CA PRO A 126 -0.37 2.82 -15.10
C PRO A 126 -1.77 2.47 -14.58
N ASN A 127 -2.66 1.99 -15.46
CA ASN A 127 -4.02 1.60 -15.07
C ASN A 127 -4.00 0.41 -14.10
N ASN A 128 -3.15 -0.58 -14.35
CA ASN A 128 -3.02 -1.74 -13.48
C ASN A 128 -2.37 -1.36 -12.15
N ALA A 129 -1.41 -0.44 -12.13
CA ALA A 129 -0.77 0.04 -10.91
C ALA A 129 -1.78 0.75 -9.99
N LYS A 130 -2.65 1.60 -10.57
CA LYS A 130 -3.73 2.25 -9.83
C LYS A 130 -4.71 1.24 -9.25
N LEU A 131 -5.17 0.28 -10.06
CA LEU A 131 -6.07 -0.78 -9.62
C LEU A 131 -5.45 -1.63 -8.49
N MET A 132 -4.18 -2.02 -8.62
CA MET A 132 -3.49 -2.79 -7.60
C MET A 132 -3.38 -2.03 -6.27
N LYS A 133 -3.14 -0.71 -6.32
CA LYS A 133 -3.18 0.14 -5.13
C LYS A 133 -4.57 0.15 -4.49
N GLU A 134 -5.61 0.38 -5.30
CA GLU A 134 -6.99 0.43 -4.80
C GLU A 134 -7.41 -0.89 -4.15
N LEU A 135 -7.00 -2.04 -4.71
CA LEU A 135 -7.22 -3.35 -4.13
C LEU A 135 -6.42 -3.58 -2.83
N ASP A 136 -5.16 -3.16 -2.78
CA ASP A 136 -4.33 -3.22 -1.56
C ASP A 136 -4.95 -2.38 -0.43
N ASP A 137 -5.44 -1.18 -0.74
CA ASP A 137 -6.10 -0.30 0.22
C ASP A 137 -7.43 -0.87 0.68
N TYR A 138 -8.25 -1.41 -0.24
CA TYR A 138 -9.49 -2.09 0.11
C TYR A 138 -9.25 -3.27 1.04
N CYS A 139 -8.26 -4.12 0.76
CA CYS A 139 -7.93 -5.26 1.63
C CYS A 139 -7.50 -4.80 3.02
N GLU A 140 -6.65 -3.78 3.14
CA GLU A 140 -6.26 -3.24 4.44
C GLU A 140 -7.45 -2.66 5.20
N ILE A 141 -8.32 -1.90 4.54
CA ILE A 141 -9.52 -1.34 5.16
C ILE A 141 -10.44 -2.47 5.62
N ARG A 142 -10.68 -3.47 4.77
CA ARG A 142 -11.51 -4.63 5.10
C ARG A 142 -10.96 -5.35 6.33
N ASP A 143 -9.65 -5.60 6.39
CA ASP A 143 -9.05 -6.38 7.46
C ASP A 143 -9.03 -5.60 8.80
N ASN A 144 -8.75 -4.29 8.77
CA ASN A 144 -8.81 -3.42 9.95
C ASN A 144 -10.24 -3.28 10.49
N ASN A 145 -11.21 -3.26 9.58
CA ASN A 145 -12.61 -3.07 9.91
C ASN A 145 -13.38 -4.40 10.05
N ALA A 146 -12.73 -5.54 9.80
CA ALA A 146 -13.35 -6.85 9.90
C ALA A 146 -13.98 -7.05 11.29
N CYS A 147 -15.16 -7.65 11.29
CA CYS A 147 -15.86 -8.04 12.49
C CYS A 147 -15.12 -9.12 13.25
N ASN A 148 -15.03 -8.95 14.56
CA ASN A 148 -14.56 -9.98 15.47
C ASN A 148 -15.46 -9.98 16.72
N ALA A 149 -15.28 -10.98 17.59
CA ALA A 149 -16.08 -11.15 18.79
C ALA A 149 -16.05 -9.94 19.76
N LEU A 150 -15.10 -9.02 19.60
CA LEU A 150 -14.92 -7.85 20.45
C LEU A 150 -15.61 -6.58 19.90
N LYS A 151 -16.05 -6.57 18.63
CA LYS A 151 -16.68 -5.40 18.01
C LYS A 151 -18.19 -5.37 18.21
N ASN A 152 -18.75 -4.17 18.36
CA ASN A 152 -20.18 -3.98 18.51
C ASN A 152 -20.92 -4.39 17.23
N LYS A 153 -22.05 -5.11 17.37
CA LYS A 153 -22.93 -5.53 16.26
C LYS A 153 -23.29 -4.41 15.29
N ASN A 154 -23.57 -3.21 15.79
CA ASN A 154 -23.94 -2.06 14.95
C ASN A 154 -22.75 -1.52 14.14
N GLU A 155 -21.56 -1.54 14.73
CA GLU A 155 -20.31 -1.16 14.06
C GLU A 155 -19.97 -2.16 12.95
N CYS A 156 -20.19 -3.44 13.24
CA CYS A 156 -20.08 -4.53 12.29
C CYS A 156 -20.99 -4.41 11.06
N LEU A 157 -22.25 -4.06 11.27
CA LEU A 157 -23.19 -3.83 10.17
C LEU A 157 -22.76 -2.65 9.27
N LYS A 158 -22.21 -1.58 9.87
CA LYS A 158 -21.64 -0.46 9.11
C LYS A 158 -20.46 -0.90 8.24
N TYR A 159 -19.53 -1.66 8.82
CA TYR A 159 -18.37 -2.21 8.09
C TYR A 159 -18.77 -3.12 6.94
N ASN A 160 -19.74 -4.01 7.15
CA ASN A 160 -20.24 -4.89 6.10
C ASN A 160 -20.94 -4.12 4.96
N SER A 161 -21.69 -3.05 5.27
CA SER A 161 -22.30 -2.19 4.25
C SER A 161 -21.24 -1.54 3.35
N TYR A 162 -20.26 -0.89 3.96
CA TYR A 162 -19.16 -0.25 3.23
C TYR A 162 -18.36 -1.22 2.38
N ILE A 163 -18.03 -2.40 2.92
CA ILE A 163 -17.30 -3.44 2.18
C ILE A 163 -18.12 -3.86 0.96
N SER A 164 -19.44 -4.02 1.10
CA SER A 164 -20.33 -4.40 0.01
C SER A 164 -20.40 -3.33 -1.08
N GLU A 165 -20.50 -2.06 -0.70
CA GLU A 165 -20.46 -0.92 -1.62
C GLU A 165 -19.14 -0.87 -2.39
N LYS A 166 -17.99 -1.01 -1.72
CA LYS A 166 -16.68 -1.03 -2.39
C LYS A 166 -16.47 -2.24 -3.29
N VAL A 167 -17.05 -3.40 -2.94
CA VAL A 167 -17.04 -4.56 -3.83
C VAL A 167 -17.84 -4.28 -5.09
N ASN A 168 -19.02 -3.66 -4.97
CA ASN A 168 -19.85 -3.30 -6.12
C ASN A 168 -19.16 -2.25 -7.00
N GLU A 169 -18.61 -1.18 -6.42
CA GLU A 169 -17.81 -0.19 -7.16
C GLU A 169 -16.65 -0.83 -7.92
N ASN A 170 -15.89 -1.72 -7.25
CA ASN A 170 -14.79 -2.42 -7.89
C ASN A 170 -15.26 -3.39 -8.97
N ILE A 171 -16.40 -4.07 -8.80
CA ILE A 171 -16.97 -4.94 -9.83
C ILE A 171 -17.40 -4.10 -11.03
N GLU A 172 -18.14 -3.00 -10.81
CA GLU A 172 -18.65 -2.08 -11.84
C GLU A 172 -17.52 -1.41 -12.63
N ASN A 173 -16.48 -0.93 -11.95
CA ASN A 173 -15.30 -0.34 -12.58
C ASN A 173 -14.46 -1.37 -13.36
N ASN A 174 -14.59 -2.67 -13.07
CA ASN A 174 -13.85 -3.76 -13.71
C ASN A 174 -14.71 -4.62 -14.68
N ILE A 175 -15.90 -4.16 -15.10
CA ILE A 175 -16.78 -4.89 -16.03
C ILE A 175 -16.13 -5.14 -17.41
N ASP A 176 -15.09 -4.40 -17.80
CA ASP A 176 -14.33 -4.67 -19.04
C ASP A 176 -13.24 -5.77 -18.88
N ILE A 177 -13.08 -6.31 -17.67
CA ILE A 177 -12.26 -7.49 -17.38
C ILE A 177 -13.19 -8.66 -17.04
N SER A 178 -14.14 -8.93 -17.94
CA SER A 178 -15.17 -9.94 -17.70
C SER A 178 -14.58 -11.35 -17.58
N MET A 179 -14.82 -11.95 -16.41
CA MET A 179 -14.88 -13.39 -16.09
C MET A 179 -13.64 -14.28 -16.28
N ARG A 180 -12.68 -14.01 -17.18
CA ARG A 180 -11.48 -14.87 -17.34
C ARG A 180 -10.37 -14.55 -16.34
N ARG A 181 -10.11 -13.27 -16.04
CA ARG A 181 -9.00 -12.89 -15.13
C ARG A 181 -9.32 -13.03 -13.65
N LYS A 182 -10.59 -13.24 -13.26
CA LYS A 182 -10.97 -13.44 -11.85
C LYS A 182 -10.37 -14.73 -11.28
N TYR A 183 -10.23 -15.76 -12.11
CA TYR A 183 -9.56 -17.01 -11.76
C TYR A 183 -8.04 -16.94 -11.91
N ASP A 184 -7.52 -16.21 -12.90
CA ASP A 184 -6.07 -16.06 -13.10
C ASP A 184 -5.39 -15.15 -12.06
N LEU A 185 -6.04 -14.06 -11.60
CA LEU A 185 -5.53 -13.27 -10.48
C LEU A 185 -5.53 -14.08 -9.18
N LYS A 186 -6.58 -14.87 -8.93
CA LYS A 186 -6.66 -15.75 -7.76
C LYS A 186 -5.56 -16.82 -7.79
N ARG A 187 -5.32 -17.45 -8.95
CA ARG A 187 -4.29 -18.48 -9.15
C ARG A 187 -2.85 -17.94 -9.10
N ASN A 188 -2.63 -16.67 -9.45
CA ASN A 188 -1.32 -16.04 -9.40
C ASN A 188 -0.99 -15.47 -8.01
N ILE A 189 -1.99 -15.09 -7.22
CA ILE A 189 -1.83 -14.78 -5.79
C ILE A 189 -1.52 -16.07 -4.99
N GLU A 190 -2.05 -17.22 -5.41
CA GLU A 190 -1.81 -18.53 -4.78
C GLU A 190 -0.44 -19.18 -5.13
N ARG A 191 0.37 -18.59 -6.04
CA ARG A 191 1.60 -19.21 -6.55
C ARG A 191 2.91 -18.51 -6.19
N VAL A 192 2.85 -17.33 -5.59
CA VAL A 192 4.05 -16.59 -5.15
C VAL A 192 4.13 -16.69 -3.62
N ASP A 193 4.81 -17.75 -3.20
CA ASP A 193 5.40 -18.04 -1.88
C ASP A 193 4.41 -18.35 -0.73
N ASP A 194 4.03 -19.61 -0.55
CA ASP A 194 4.68 -20.68 0.24
C ASP A 194 4.19 -20.79 1.70
N ASP A 195 3.65 -21.98 2.00
CA ASP A 195 3.45 -22.66 3.29
C ASP A 195 2.55 -22.09 4.41
N ARG A 196 2.04 -20.85 4.36
CA ARG A 196 1.24 -20.33 5.49
C ARG A 196 -0.29 -20.35 5.30
N TYR A 197 -0.80 -20.66 4.11
CA TYR A 197 -2.23 -20.46 3.77
C TYR A 197 -3.01 -21.76 3.47
N SER A 198 -2.44 -22.93 3.71
CA SER A 198 -3.06 -24.22 3.34
C SER A 198 -4.16 -24.73 4.27
N SER A 199 -4.66 -23.94 5.23
CA SER A 199 -5.64 -24.42 6.22
C SER A 199 -7.09 -23.95 6.05
N TYR A 200 -7.45 -23.26 4.96
CA TYR A 200 -8.76 -22.55 4.89
C TYR A 200 -9.69 -22.94 3.73
N HIS A 201 -9.52 -24.10 3.10
CA HIS A 201 -10.47 -24.60 2.11
C HIS A 201 -10.94 -26.02 2.44
N SER A 202 -12.05 -26.12 3.16
CA SER A 202 -12.88 -27.32 3.31
C SER A 202 -14.34 -26.86 3.28
N ASP A 203 -15.12 -27.38 2.32
CA ASP A 203 -16.58 -27.19 2.22
C ASP A 203 -17.37 -27.96 3.31
N THR A 204 -16.67 -28.45 4.34
CA THR A 204 -17.25 -29.13 5.50
C THR A 204 -16.73 -28.48 6.79
N MET A 205 -17.67 -28.15 7.69
CA MET A 205 -17.35 -27.69 9.05
C MET A 205 -16.46 -28.72 9.75
N PRO A 206 -15.26 -28.36 10.23
CA PRO A 206 -14.46 -29.23 11.08
C PRO A 206 -15.23 -29.48 12.39
N ALA A 207 -15.26 -30.72 12.86
CA ALA A 207 -16.00 -31.15 14.05
C ALA A 207 -15.60 -30.43 15.36
N ASP A 208 -14.50 -29.67 15.34
CA ASP A 208 -13.91 -29.00 16.49
C ASP A 208 -14.22 -27.49 16.52
N SER A 209 -15.38 -27.08 15.99
CA SER A 209 -15.73 -25.66 15.79
C SER A 209 -16.02 -24.87 17.07
N GLU A 210 -16.00 -25.49 18.25
CA GLU A 210 -16.29 -24.82 19.52
C GLU A 210 -15.20 -23.81 19.96
N ASN A 211 -14.09 -23.67 19.22
CA ASN A 211 -12.97 -22.83 19.66
C ASN A 211 -12.31 -21.93 18.60
N LYS A 212 -13.00 -21.56 17.50
CA LYS A 212 -12.43 -20.65 16.47
C LYS A 212 -13.38 -19.51 16.06
N SER A 213 -12.90 -18.28 16.23
CA SER A 213 -13.64 -17.01 16.27
C SER A 213 -14.00 -16.36 14.92
N TYR A 214 -14.01 -17.09 13.80
CA TYR A 214 -14.18 -16.46 12.48
C TYR A 214 -15.06 -17.32 11.57
N TYR A 215 -16.31 -16.87 11.38
CA TYR A 215 -17.18 -17.33 10.31
C TYR A 215 -17.83 -16.09 9.67
N ILE A 216 -17.63 -15.89 8.37
CA ILE A 216 -18.35 -14.91 7.56
C ILE A 216 -19.09 -15.70 6.50
N GLU A 217 -20.42 -15.71 6.60
CA GLU A 217 -21.31 -16.44 5.72
C GLU A 217 -21.61 -15.59 4.48
N TYR A 218 -21.03 -15.93 3.33
CA TYR A 218 -21.44 -15.36 2.05
C TYR A 218 -22.65 -16.15 1.55
N ALA A 219 -23.86 -15.66 1.81
CA ALA A 219 -25.05 -16.21 1.18
C ALA A 219 -24.93 -16.07 -0.35
N ARG A 220 -24.97 -17.19 -1.07
CA ARG A 220 -25.12 -17.17 -2.54
C ARG A 220 -26.49 -16.55 -2.87
N PRO A 221 -26.59 -15.69 -3.90
CA PRO A 221 -27.90 -15.29 -4.39
C PRO A 221 -28.63 -16.54 -4.87
N HIS A 222 -29.86 -16.75 -4.40
CA HIS A 222 -30.75 -17.73 -4.99
C HIS A 222 -31.12 -17.27 -6.40
N ASN A 223 -30.91 -18.16 -7.37
CA ASN A 223 -31.33 -17.99 -8.77
C ASN A 223 -32.83 -17.81 -8.89
#